data_AF-A0A453F550-F1
#
_entry.id   AF-A0A453F550-F1
#
_cell.length_a   1.000
_cell.length_b   1.000
_cell.length_c   1.000
_cell.angle_alpha   90.00
_cell.angle_beta   90.00
_cell.angle_gamma   90.00
#
_symmetry.space_group_name_H-M   'P 1'
#
loop_
_entity.id
_entity.type
_entity.pdbx_description
1 polymer ?
#
loop_
_entity_poly.entity_id
_entity_poly.type
_entity_poly.pdbx_seq_one_letter_code
_entity_poly.pdbx_strand_id
1 'polypeptide(L)'
;MVGKYTGLSDSYLSVLKALLHASVAMERKLVLEWVPSCDLENSAAKETPEAHQKAWKLLKGADGVLVPGGFGDRGVEGKILAATYAREKNVPYLGICLGMQVAVIEFARSVMKLGGANSTEFDP
;
A
#
# COMPACT_ATOMS: atom_id res chain seq x y z
N MET A 1 2.17 -3.11 -5.94
CA MET A 1 1.59 -1.76 -5.72
C MET A 1 0.28 -1.91 -4.96
N VAL A 2 0.14 -1.23 -3.83
CA VAL A 2 -1.05 -1.30 -2.97
C VAL A 2 -1.94 -0.10 -3.26
N GLY A 3 -3.11 -0.31 -3.84
CA GLY A 3 -3.95 0.78 -4.36
C GLY A 3 -5.45 0.56 -4.20
N LYS A 4 -6.21 1.65 -4.40
CA LYS A 4 -7.68 1.67 -4.28
C LYS A 4 -8.37 1.14 -5.54
N TYR A 5 -7.72 1.26 -6.70
CA TYR A 5 -8.29 0.94 -8.01
C TYR A 5 -7.41 -0.04 -8.78
N THR A 6 -7.33 -1.29 -8.34
CA THR A 6 -6.52 -2.32 -9.02
C THR A 6 -7.08 -2.76 -10.38
N GLY A 7 -8.37 -2.51 -10.64
CA GLY A 7 -9.01 -2.82 -11.92
C GLY A 7 -8.97 -1.71 -12.98
N LEU A 8 -8.51 -0.50 -12.61
CA LEU A 8 -8.42 0.65 -13.51
C LEU A 8 -6.94 1.02 -13.69
N SER A 9 -6.27 0.35 -14.63
CA SER A 9 -4.84 0.57 -14.93
C SER A 9 -4.50 2.04 -15.20
N ASP A 10 -5.45 2.80 -15.76
CA ASP A 10 -5.26 4.19 -16.12
C ASP A 10 -5.08 5.11 -14.91
N SER A 11 -5.65 4.74 -13.76
CA SER A 11 -5.53 5.53 -12.51
C SER A 11 -4.09 5.64 -12.02
N TYR A 12 -3.22 4.72 -12.45
CA TYR A 12 -1.83 4.63 -12.03
C TYR A 12 -0.84 4.65 -13.20
N LEU A 13 -1.29 5.05 -14.39
CA LEU A 13 -0.48 5.00 -15.61
C LEU A 13 0.82 5.80 -15.48
N SER A 14 0.76 7.00 -14.90
CA SER A 14 1.95 7.84 -14.70
C SER A 14 2.99 7.15 -13.80
N VAL A 15 2.54 6.55 -12.69
CA VAL A 15 3.40 5.80 -11.77
C VAL A 15 3.98 4.56 -12.45
N LEU A 16 3.16 3.84 -13.21
CA LEU A 16 3.58 2.66 -13.95
C LEU A 16 4.67 2.98 -14.98
N LYS A 17 4.52 4.07 -15.74
CA LYS A 17 5.52 4.49 -16.72
C LYS A 17 6.82 4.95 -16.06
N ALA A 18 6.74 5.63 -14.92
CA ALA A 18 7.93 5.99 -14.15
C ALA A 18 8.71 4.76 -13.67
N LEU A 19 8.01 3.75 -13.13
CA LEU A 19 8.62 2.47 -12.74
C LEU A 19 9.23 1.74 -13.94
N LEU A 20 8.56 1.76 -15.09
CA LEU A 20 9.06 1.15 -16.31
C LEU A 20 10.35 1.83 -16.80
N HIS A 21 10.41 3.17 -16.75
CA HIS A 21 11.63 3.90 -17.11
C HIS A 21 12.79 3.52 -16.19
N ALA A 22 12.54 3.42 -14.88
CA ALA A 22 13.54 2.97 -13.92
C ALA A 22 13.98 1.52 -14.17
N SER A 23 13.05 0.62 -14.50
CA SER A 23 13.38 -0.79 -14.75
C SER A 23 14.23 -0.98 -16.01
N VAL A 24 13.95 -0.21 -17.07
CA VAL A 24 14.77 -0.20 -18.29
C VAL A 24 16.18 0.30 -18.00
N ALA A 25 16.31 1.41 -17.28
CA ALA A 25 17.62 1.97 -16.91
C ALA A 25 18.45 1.01 -16.05
N MET A 26 17.80 0.17 -15.24
CA MET A 26 18.46 -0.83 -14.40
C MET A 26 18.62 -2.21 -15.06
N GLU A 27 18.21 -2.36 -16.33
CA GLU A 27 18.20 -3.64 -17.05
C GLU A 27 17.50 -4.76 -16.26
N ARG A 28 16.31 -4.46 -15.72
CA ARG A 28 15.47 -5.41 -14.99
C ARG A 28 14.06 -5.43 -15.56
N LYS A 29 13.46 -6.63 -15.53
CA LYS A 29 12.04 -6.80 -15.88
C LYS A 29 11.19 -6.38 -14.68
N LEU A 30 10.37 -5.34 -14.87
CA LEU A 30 9.37 -4.95 -13.88
C LEU A 30 8.27 -6.02 -13.82
N VAL A 31 8.06 -6.60 -12.63
CA VAL A 31 6.91 -7.44 -12.31
C VAL A 31 6.05 -6.66 -11.33
N LEU A 32 4.85 -6.26 -11.78
CA LEU A 32 3.96 -5.44 -10.97
C LEU A 32 2.75 -6.27 -10.50
N GLU A 33 2.70 -6.52 -9.20
CA GLU A 33 1.54 -7.13 -8.56
C GLU A 33 0.59 -6.03 -8.04
N TRP A 34 -0.68 -6.13 -8.41
CA TRP A 34 -1.72 -5.21 -7.96
C TRP A 34 -2.39 -5.76 -6.70
N VAL A 35 -2.27 -5.03 -5.59
CA VAL A 35 -2.84 -5.42 -4.31
C VAL A 35 -3.95 -4.43 -3.94
N PRO A 36 -5.23 -4.87 -3.91
CA PRO A 36 -6.33 -4.01 -3.49
C PRO A 36 -6.18 -3.70 -2.01
N SER A 37 -6.17 -2.42 -1.64
CA SER A 37 -5.95 -2.02 -0.25
C SER A 37 -7.09 -2.49 0.68
N CYS A 38 -8.34 -2.48 0.21
CA CYS A 38 -9.48 -2.97 1.00
C CYS A 38 -9.34 -4.45 1.37
N ASP A 39 -8.79 -5.27 0.47
CA ASP A 39 -8.65 -6.71 0.72
C ASP A 39 -7.60 -7.01 1.79
N LEU A 40 -6.70 -6.07 2.11
CA LEU A 40 -5.72 -6.23 3.20
C LEU A 40 -6.32 -6.02 4.59
N GLU A 41 -7.49 -5.37 4.69
CA GLU A 41 -8.11 -5.01 5.96
C GLU A 41 -8.62 -6.23 6.73
N ASN A 42 -8.71 -6.10 8.05
CA ASN A 42 -9.22 -7.17 8.93
C ASN A 42 -10.72 -7.46 8.72
N SER A 43 -11.48 -6.49 8.20
CA SER A 43 -12.87 -6.66 7.76
C SER A 43 -12.97 -7.64 6.61
N ALA A 44 -12.11 -7.50 5.59
CA ALA A 44 -12.06 -8.40 4.44
C ALA A 44 -11.72 -9.84 4.82
N ALA A 45 -10.97 -10.07 5.91
CA ALA A 45 -10.71 -11.42 6.41
C ALA A 45 -12.00 -12.17 6.80
N LYS A 46 -13.07 -11.45 7.18
CA LYS A 46 -14.37 -12.02 7.55
C LYS A 46 -15.33 -12.07 6.36
N GLU A 47 -15.35 -11.02 5.56
CA GLU A 47 -16.31 -10.87 4.44
C GLU A 47 -15.87 -11.66 3.20
N THR A 48 -14.58 -11.60 2.85
CA THR A 48 -14.00 -12.14 1.63
C THR A 48 -12.65 -12.83 1.90
N PRO A 49 -12.64 -13.93 2.66
CA PRO A 49 -11.40 -14.57 3.14
C PRO A 49 -10.45 -14.99 2.01
N GLU A 50 -10.97 -15.44 0.87
CA GLU A 50 -10.15 -15.82 -0.30
C GLU A 50 -9.41 -14.61 -0.90
N ALA A 51 -10.11 -13.48 -1.06
CA ALA A 51 -9.52 -12.24 -1.58
C ALA A 51 -8.47 -11.69 -0.62
N HIS A 52 -8.77 -11.71 0.68
CA HIS A 52 -7.84 -11.29 1.73
C HIS A 52 -6.56 -12.13 1.72
N GLN A 53 -6.69 -13.46 1.69
CA GLN A 53 -5.54 -14.35 1.69
C GLN A 53 -4.68 -14.17 0.43
N LYS A 54 -5.31 -13.96 -0.73
CA LYS A 54 -4.62 -13.67 -1.99
C LYS A 54 -3.86 -12.34 -1.91
N ALA A 55 -4.50 -11.26 -1.44
CA ALA A 55 -3.88 -9.94 -1.30
C ALA A 55 -2.65 -9.98 -0.38
N TRP A 56 -2.75 -10.66 0.77
CA TRP A 56 -1.62 -10.84 1.68
C TRP A 56 -0.53 -11.72 1.10
N LYS A 57 -0.86 -12.75 0.31
CA LYS A 57 0.13 -13.58 -0.38
C LYS A 57 0.94 -12.76 -1.38
N LEU A 58 0.28 -11.91 -2.17
CA LEU A 58 0.94 -11.00 -3.12
C LEU A 58 1.84 -10.00 -2.40
N LEU A 59 1.35 -9.38 -1.31
CA LEU A 59 2.13 -8.43 -0.52
C LEU A 59 3.38 -9.09 0.09
N LYS A 60 3.24 -10.29 0.67
CA LYS A 60 4.35 -11.03 1.30
C LYS A 60 5.39 -11.56 0.30
N GLY A 61 4.99 -11.75 -0.96
CA GLY A 61 5.89 -12.18 -2.03
C GLY A 61 6.59 -11.04 -2.75
N ALA A 62 6.32 -9.78 -2.39
CA ALA A 62 6.87 -8.62 -3.09
C ALA A 62 8.23 -8.19 -2.52
N ASP A 63 9.19 -7.90 -3.41
CA ASP A 63 10.52 -7.37 -3.05
C ASP A 63 10.49 -5.86 -2.73
N GLY A 64 9.35 -5.20 -2.93
CA GLY A 64 9.17 -3.79 -2.67
C GLY A 64 7.69 -3.39 -2.64
N VAL A 65 7.35 -2.45 -1.76
CA VAL A 65 5.99 -1.96 -1.57
C VAL A 65 5.90 -0.50 -2.03
N LEU A 66 5.00 -0.23 -2.98
CA LEU A 66 4.67 1.13 -3.39
C LEU A 66 3.21 1.42 -3.02
N VAL A 67 3.01 2.50 -2.27
CA VAL A 67 1.69 3.06 -1.96
C VAL A 67 1.56 4.41 -2.66
N PRO A 68 0.74 4.51 -3.71
CA PRO A 68 0.57 5.74 -4.46
C PRO A 68 -0.33 6.74 -3.71
N GLY A 69 -0.50 7.92 -4.30
CA GLY A 69 -1.48 8.89 -3.83
C GLY A 69 -2.91 8.34 -3.88
N GLY A 70 -3.81 9.00 -3.16
CA GLY A 70 -5.23 8.70 -3.13
C GLY A 70 -5.99 9.77 -2.37
N PHE A 71 -7.30 9.58 -2.27
CA PHE A 71 -8.20 10.49 -1.56
C PHE A 71 -9.29 9.69 -0.83
N GLY A 72 -9.70 10.22 0.32
CA GLY A 72 -10.71 9.64 1.19
C GLY A 72 -10.20 8.47 2.03
N ASP A 73 -11.05 8.05 2.95
CA ASP A 73 -10.81 7.04 3.99
C ASP A 73 -10.73 5.59 3.48
N ARG A 74 -11.44 5.27 2.39
CA ARG A 74 -11.55 3.90 1.89
C ARG A 74 -10.19 3.29 1.55
N GLY A 75 -9.85 2.18 2.21
CA GLY A 75 -8.61 1.44 1.97
C GLY A 75 -7.40 2.03 2.69
N VAL A 76 -7.55 3.05 3.54
CA VAL A 76 -6.42 3.66 4.27
C VAL A 76 -5.84 2.67 5.28
N GLU A 77 -6.67 2.00 6.08
CA GLU A 77 -6.21 1.01 7.06
C GLU A 77 -5.46 -0.16 6.40
N GLY A 78 -5.92 -0.63 5.23
CA GLY A 78 -5.19 -1.63 4.46
C GLY A 78 -3.82 -1.15 3.97
N LYS A 79 -3.69 0.14 3.61
CA LYS A 79 -2.37 0.73 3.27
C LYS A 79 -1.47 0.88 4.49
N ILE A 80 -2.03 1.21 5.67
CA ILE A 80 -1.29 1.26 6.93
C ILE A 80 -0.74 -0.14 7.24
N LEU A 81 -1.56 -1.20 7.13
CA LEU A 81 -1.10 -2.59 7.30
C LEU A 81 0.02 -2.96 6.33
N ALA A 82 -0.05 -2.50 5.07
CA ALA A 82 1.03 -2.72 4.11
C ALA A 82 2.32 -1.98 4.51
N ALA A 83 2.23 -0.75 5.00
CA ALA A 83 3.37 0.01 5.52
C ALA A 83 3.97 -0.65 6.77
N THR A 84 3.14 -1.13 7.70
CA THR A 84 3.58 -1.90 8.88
C THR A 84 4.34 -3.14 8.45
N TYR A 85 3.78 -3.92 7.53
CA TYR A 85 4.43 -5.13 7.02
C TYR A 85 5.80 -4.80 6.41
N ALA A 86 5.87 -3.76 5.58
CA ALA A 86 7.13 -3.37 4.95
C ALA A 86 8.19 -2.97 5.97
N ARG A 87 7.82 -2.18 7.00
CA ARG A 87 8.72 -1.78 8.09
C ARG A 87 9.19 -2.98 8.90
N GLU A 88 8.29 -3.86 9.33
CA GLU A 88 8.61 -4.99 10.21
C GLU A 88 9.40 -6.09 9.52
N LYS A 89 9.27 -6.21 8.20
CA LYS A 89 9.99 -7.20 7.39
C LYS A 89 11.16 -6.62 6.60
N ASN A 90 11.51 -5.35 6.83
CA ASN A 90 12.57 -4.65 6.11
C ASN A 90 12.43 -4.72 4.58
N VAL A 91 11.18 -4.67 4.09
CA VAL A 91 10.90 -4.59 2.66
C VAL A 91 10.95 -3.11 2.25
N PRO A 92 11.69 -2.74 1.19
CA PRO A 92 11.73 -1.37 0.69
C PRO A 92 10.32 -0.80 0.45
N TYR A 93 10.07 0.41 0.95
CA TYR A 93 8.79 1.08 0.85
C TYR A 93 8.92 2.44 0.16
N LEU A 94 8.03 2.73 -0.78
CA LEU A 94 7.88 4.04 -1.42
C LEU A 94 6.45 4.56 -1.27
N GLY A 95 6.27 5.59 -0.46
CA GLY A 95 5.00 6.28 -0.27
C GLY A 95 4.94 7.58 -1.08
N ILE A 96 3.91 7.72 -1.93
CA ILE A 96 3.70 8.93 -2.75
C ILE A 96 2.51 9.70 -2.19
N CYS A 97 2.70 10.97 -1.82
CA CYS A 97 1.64 11.84 -1.28
C CYS A 97 0.91 11.19 -0.10
N LEU A 98 -0.32 10.69 -0.28
CA LEU A 98 -1.03 9.92 0.75
C LEU A 98 -0.21 8.73 1.29
N GLY A 99 0.59 8.06 0.44
CA GLY A 99 1.47 6.99 0.91
C GLY A 99 2.50 7.45 1.95
N MET A 100 2.99 8.69 1.83
CA MET A 100 3.87 9.28 2.85
C MET A 100 3.08 9.52 4.15
N GLN A 101 1.87 10.07 4.07
CA GLN A 101 1.02 10.30 5.25
C GLN A 101 0.72 8.98 5.99
N VAL A 102 0.39 7.92 5.23
CA VAL A 102 0.18 6.57 5.75
C VAL A 102 1.41 6.06 6.51
N ALA A 103 2.62 6.25 5.98
CA ALA A 103 3.85 5.84 6.66
C ALA A 103 4.06 6.59 7.99
N VAL A 104 3.73 7.88 8.04
CA VAL A 104 3.81 8.67 9.28
C VAL A 104 2.78 8.19 10.31
N ILE A 105 1.54 7.96 9.89
CA ILE A 105 0.48 7.41 10.76
C ILE A 105 0.90 6.05 11.31
N GLU A 106 1.42 5.16 10.45
CA GLU A 106 1.91 3.84 10.85
C GLU A 106 2.99 3.95 11.91
N PHE A 107 4.00 4.80 11.69
CA PHE A 107 5.10 4.95 12.62
C PHE A 107 4.63 5.51 13.98
N ALA A 108 3.74 6.50 13.96
CA ALA A 108 3.16 7.07 15.17
C ALA A 108 2.39 6.03 15.99
N ARG A 109 1.55 5.22 15.33
CA ARG A 109 0.75 4.17 15.99
C ARG A 109 1.62 3.02 16.49
N SER A 110 2.49 2.49 15.64
CA SER A 110 3.24 1.26 15.90
C SER A 110 4.47 1.48 16.78
N VAL A 111 5.27 2.50 16.48
CA VAL A 111 6.56 2.74 17.14
C VAL A 111 6.42 3.71 18.30
N MET A 112 5.75 4.84 18.10
CA MET A 112 5.57 5.86 19.14
C MET A 112 4.41 5.55 20.09
N LYS A 113 3.64 4.48 19.84
CA LYS A 113 2.50 4.03 20.66
C LYS A 113 1.36 5.05 20.77
N LEU A 114 1.22 5.93 19.78
CA LEU A 114 0.12 6.88 19.67
C LEU A 114 -1.03 6.25 18.90
N GLY A 115 -1.75 5.31 19.52
CA GLY A 115 -2.76 4.49 18.85
C GLY A 115 -3.89 5.27 18.16
N GLY A 116 -4.21 6.47 18.66
CA GLY A 116 -5.22 7.37 18.09
C GLY A 116 -4.68 8.34 17.03
N ALA A 117 -3.39 8.31 16.70
CA ALA A 117 -2.84 9.24 15.71
C ALA A 117 -3.47 8.98 14.34
N ASN A 118 -3.98 10.04 13.69
CA ASN A 118 -4.58 9.96 12.37
C ASN A 118 -4.44 11.29 11.61
N SER A 119 -4.77 11.29 10.32
CA SER A 119 -4.88 12.51 9.53
C SER A 119 -6.23 13.17 9.76
N THR A 120 -6.26 14.51 9.83
CA THR A 120 -7.51 15.29 9.85
C THR A 120 -8.32 15.14 8.56
N GLU A 121 -7.76 14.55 7.50
CA GLU A 121 -8.53 14.13 6.31
C GLU A 121 -9.53 13.02 6.65
N PHE A 122 -9.22 12.15 7.62
CA PHE A 122 -10.02 10.97 7.97
C PHE A 122 -10.71 11.11 9.33
N ASP A 123 -10.12 11.87 10.25
CA ASP A 123 -10.57 12.03 11.63
C ASP A 123 -10.38 13.51 12.05
N PRO A 124 -11.36 14.38 11.79
CA PRO A 124 -11.25 15.85 11.98
C PRO A 124 -11.11 16.34 13.42
#